data_AF-A0A946DSB9-F1
#
_entry.id   AF-A0A946DSB9-F1
#
_cell.length_a   1.000
_cell.length_b   1.000
_cell.length_c   1.000
_cell.angle_alpha   90.00
_cell.angle_beta   90.00
_cell.angle_gamma   90.00
#
_symmetry.space_group_name_H-M   'P 1'
#
loop_
_entity.id
_entity.type
_entity.pdbx_description
1 polymer ?
#
loop_
_entity_poly.entity_id
_entity_poly.type
_entity_poly.pdbx_seq_one_letter_code
_entity_poly.pdbx_strand_id
1 'polypeptide(L)'
;MQGDTSVDRSLADDIIKRVTGLMVEAEDTGKPLEIDPYRAQLFELFVTAHGAGYLEEDAEVDLTSDELCRELADRWGLSHAVRESSASQQKLPTEQLAKMRLLWSVMRMWMEWTYAWQRWEEFHHGKPLDGAE
;
A
#
# COMPACT_ATOMS: atom_id res chain seq x y z
N MET A 1 22.89 16.96 -9.47
CA MET A 1 21.48 16.57 -9.34
C MET A 1 21.22 16.11 -7.91
N GLN A 2 21.25 17.02 -6.92
CA GLN A 2 20.95 16.69 -5.51
C GLN A 2 19.55 17.15 -5.08
N GLY A 3 18.85 17.89 -5.94
CA GLY A 3 17.52 18.45 -5.68
C GLY A 3 16.37 17.45 -5.93
N ASP A 4 16.41 16.68 -7.03
CA ASP A 4 15.35 15.73 -7.39
C ASP A 4 15.19 14.61 -6.36
N THR A 5 16.28 13.93 -6.03
CA THR A 5 16.30 12.83 -5.06
C THR A 5 15.74 13.19 -3.69
N SER A 6 15.98 14.42 -3.23
CA SER A 6 15.48 14.89 -1.93
C SER A 6 13.97 15.15 -1.95
N VAL A 7 13.44 15.59 -3.10
CA VAL A 7 12.00 15.84 -3.28
C VAL A 7 11.26 14.51 -3.45
N ASP A 8 11.83 13.56 -4.20
CA ASP A 8 11.23 12.24 -4.39
C ASP A 8 11.11 11.46 -3.07
N ARG A 9 12.16 11.46 -2.23
CA ARG A 9 12.08 10.86 -0.90
C ARG A 9 11.05 11.56 -0.01
N SER A 10 10.91 12.88 -0.11
CA SER A 10 9.91 13.64 0.63
C SER A 10 8.48 13.23 0.25
N LEU A 11 8.21 13.04 -1.05
CA LEU A 11 6.89 12.63 -1.52
C LEU A 11 6.57 11.19 -1.08
N ALA A 12 7.53 10.26 -1.20
CA ALA A 12 7.33 8.89 -0.74
C ALA A 12 7.04 8.82 0.76
N ASP A 13 7.80 9.57 1.58
CA ASP A 13 7.56 9.65 3.02
C ASP A 13 6.17 10.21 3.36
N ASP A 14 5.72 11.23 2.61
CA ASP A 14 4.39 11.79 2.75
C ASP A 14 3.29 10.79 2.37
N ILE A 15 3.49 9.98 1.32
CA ILE A 15 2.57 8.90 0.94
C ILE A 15 2.46 7.89 2.08
N ILE A 16 3.58 7.36 2.59
CA ILE A 16 3.57 6.37 3.68
C ILE A 16 2.90 6.95 4.93
N LYS A 17 3.19 8.22 5.25
CA LYS A 17 2.57 8.93 6.38
C LYS A 17 1.05 9.04 6.21
N ARG A 18 0.56 9.37 5.00
CA ARG A 18 -0.87 9.47 4.72
C ARG A 18 -1.55 8.10 4.75
N VAL A 19 -0.93 7.05 4.20
CA VAL A 19 -1.44 5.67 4.32
C VAL A 19 -1.56 5.28 5.80
N THR A 20 -0.52 5.55 6.60
CA THR A 20 -0.53 5.29 8.04
C THR A 20 -1.69 6.02 8.73
N GLY A 21 -1.89 7.31 8.40
CA GLY A 21 -2.98 8.11 8.93
C GLY A 21 -4.36 7.52 8.63
N LEU A 22 -4.59 7.07 7.39
CA LEU A 22 -5.85 6.43 7.00
C LEU A 22 -6.09 5.12 7.76
N MET A 23 -5.04 4.31 7.96
CA MET A 23 -5.14 3.05 8.72
C MET A 23 -5.52 3.29 10.17
N VAL A 24 -4.88 4.26 10.83
CA VAL A 24 -5.19 4.63 12.22
C VAL A 24 -6.61 5.19 12.33
N GLU A 25 -7.02 6.08 11.42
CA GLU A 25 -8.36 6.65 11.45
C GLU A 25 -9.46 5.60 11.21
N ALA A 26 -9.23 4.66 10.28
CA ALA A 26 -10.14 3.56 10.02
C ALA A 26 -10.30 2.65 11.26
N GLU A 27 -9.20 2.37 11.95
CA GLU A 27 -9.21 1.62 13.21
C GLU A 27 -9.97 2.37 14.31
N ASP A 28 -9.64 3.65 14.54
CA ASP A 28 -10.25 4.49 15.57
C ASP A 28 -11.75 4.67 15.37
N THR A 29 -12.20 4.74 14.11
CA THR A 29 -13.60 4.87 13.74
C THR A 29 -14.33 3.53 13.61
N GLY A 30 -13.62 2.41 13.71
CA GLY A 30 -14.17 1.05 13.57
C GLY A 30 -14.68 0.75 12.16
N LYS A 31 -14.18 1.46 11.14
CA LYS A 31 -14.60 1.33 9.74
C LYS A 31 -13.56 0.52 8.94
N PRO A 32 -14.00 -0.37 8.03
CA PRO A 32 -13.07 -1.08 7.13
C PRO A 32 -12.34 -0.11 6.17
N LEU A 33 -11.10 -0.42 5.80
CA LEU A 33 -10.34 0.35 4.80
C LEU A 33 -10.88 0.19 3.39
N GLU A 34 -11.59 -0.92 3.13
CA GLU A 34 -12.13 -1.31 1.84
C GLU A 34 -13.39 -0.54 1.43
N ILE A 35 -13.90 0.32 2.31
CA ILE A 35 -15.09 1.14 2.07
C ILE A 35 -14.74 2.62 2.00
N ASP A 36 -15.60 3.38 1.34
CA ASP A 36 -15.43 4.83 1.26
C ASP A 36 -15.71 5.47 2.64
N PRO A 37 -14.94 6.51 3.01
CA PRO A 37 -14.03 7.27 2.15
C PRO A 37 -12.58 6.75 2.10
N TYR A 38 -12.22 5.75 2.91
CA TYR A 38 -10.84 5.27 3.04
C TYR A 38 -10.32 4.62 1.76
N ARG A 39 -11.15 3.80 1.11
CA ARG A 39 -10.76 3.14 -0.14
C ARG A 39 -10.39 4.14 -1.22
N ALA A 40 -11.24 5.13 -1.47
CA ALA A 40 -10.97 6.16 -2.47
C ALA A 40 -9.66 6.92 -2.16
N GLN A 41 -9.46 7.31 -0.89
CA GLN A 41 -8.25 8.03 -0.47
C GLN A 41 -6.98 7.18 -0.57
N LEU A 42 -7.06 5.89 -0.25
CA LEU A 42 -5.96 4.96 -0.49
C LEU A 42 -5.65 4.89 -1.99
N PHE A 43 -6.65 4.71 -2.83
CA PHE A 43 -6.43 4.62 -4.28
C PHE A 43 -5.83 5.90 -4.87
N GLU A 44 -6.17 7.07 -4.37
CA GLU A 44 -5.49 8.33 -4.76
C GLU A 44 -3.99 8.30 -4.43
N LEU A 45 -3.62 7.76 -3.26
CA LEU A 45 -2.21 7.58 -2.89
C LEU A 45 -1.52 6.54 -3.79
N PHE A 46 -2.25 5.50 -4.22
CA PHE A 46 -1.71 4.45 -5.09
C PHE A 46 -1.44 5.01 -6.49
N VAL A 47 -2.38 5.78 -7.03
CA VAL A 47 -2.21 6.55 -8.27
C VAL A 47 -1.02 7.51 -8.16
N THR A 48 -0.87 8.19 -7.02
CA THR A 48 0.25 9.12 -6.79
C THR A 48 1.58 8.39 -6.81
N ALA A 49 1.71 7.25 -6.13
CA ALA A 49 2.93 6.46 -6.11
C ALA A 49 3.29 5.90 -7.49
N HIS A 50 2.29 5.38 -8.22
CA HIS A 50 2.47 4.93 -9.59
C HIS A 50 2.89 6.07 -10.51
N GLY A 51 2.23 7.22 -10.44
CA GLY A 51 2.55 8.39 -11.26
C GLY A 51 3.94 8.98 -10.98
N ALA A 52 4.46 8.77 -9.77
CA ALA A 52 5.83 9.13 -9.39
C ALA A 52 6.88 8.08 -9.80
N GLY A 53 6.47 6.93 -10.33
CA GLY A 53 7.38 5.86 -10.77
C GLY A 53 7.94 4.99 -9.65
N TYR A 54 7.33 5.00 -8.45
CA TYR A 54 7.84 4.23 -7.30
C TYR A 54 7.59 2.72 -7.37
N LEU A 55 6.97 2.24 -8.45
CA LEU A 55 6.67 0.82 -8.67
C LEU A 55 7.56 0.20 -9.76
N GLU A 56 8.46 0.98 -10.35
CA GLU A 56 9.37 0.52 -11.40
C GLU A 56 10.53 -0.29 -10.81
N GLU A 57 11.03 -1.30 -11.54
CA GLU A 57 12.08 -2.22 -11.05
C GLU A 57 13.38 -1.53 -10.62
N ASP A 58 13.71 -0.38 -11.23
CA ASP A 58 14.92 0.41 -10.95
C ASP A 58 14.61 1.75 -10.23
N ALA A 59 13.45 1.85 -9.58
CA ALA A 59 13.09 3.07 -8.85
C ALA A 59 14.06 3.32 -7.67
N GLU A 60 14.45 4.58 -7.46
CA GLU A 60 15.29 4.95 -6.30
C GLU A 60 14.54 4.74 -4.97
N VAL A 61 13.22 4.89 -5.01
CA VAL A 61 12.31 4.62 -3.90
C VAL A 61 11.30 3.59 -4.35
N ASP A 62 11.23 2.47 -3.63
CA ASP A 62 10.32 1.36 -3.90
C ASP A 62 9.10 1.46 -2.98
N LEU A 63 7.92 1.61 -3.59
CA LEU A 63 6.61 1.54 -2.91
C LEU A 63 5.73 0.45 -3.54
N THR A 64 6.33 -0.65 -3.99
CA THR A 64 5.60 -1.89 -4.27
C THR A 64 4.84 -2.36 -3.01
N SER A 65 3.86 -3.26 -3.18
CA SER A 65 3.02 -3.71 -2.05
C SER A 65 3.85 -4.23 -0.89
N ASP A 66 4.89 -5.00 -1.21
CA ASP A 66 5.73 -5.67 -0.23
C ASP A 66 6.57 -4.66 0.54
N GLU A 67 7.18 -3.70 -0.18
CA GLU A 67 8.05 -2.70 0.42
C GLU A 67 7.25 -1.67 1.24
N LEU A 68 6.11 -1.21 0.73
CA LEU A 68 5.18 -0.37 1.50
C LEU A 68 4.74 -1.06 2.80
N CYS A 69 4.36 -2.35 2.73
CA CYS A 69 3.95 -3.09 3.92
C CYS A 69 5.10 -3.33 4.89
N ARG A 70 6.33 -3.53 4.38
CA ARG A 70 7.54 -3.62 5.21
C ARG A 70 7.78 -2.33 5.98
N GLU A 71 7.75 -1.19 5.31
CA GLU A 71 7.91 0.13 5.93
C GLU A 71 6.83 0.41 6.98
N LEU A 72 5.57 0.10 6.70
CA LEU A 72 4.47 0.24 7.65
C LEU A 72 4.63 -0.69 8.87
N ALA A 73 5.04 -1.94 8.65
CA ALA A 73 5.27 -2.91 9.72
C ALA A 73 6.41 -2.48 10.65
N ASP A 74 7.49 -1.94 10.09
CA ASP A 74 8.63 -1.45 10.84
C ASP A 74 8.26 -0.18 11.64
N ARG A 75 7.51 0.76 11.06
CA ARG A 75 6.98 1.94 11.78
C ARG A 75 6.08 1.59 12.96
N TRP A 76 5.36 0.47 12.88
CA TRP A 76 4.53 -0.03 13.97
C TRP A 76 5.23 -0.98 14.94
N GLY A 77 6.51 -1.28 14.72
CA GLY A 77 7.27 -2.20 15.56
C GLY A 77 6.74 -3.64 15.52
N LEU A 78 6.00 -4.01 14.47
CA LEU A 78 5.39 -5.33 14.36
C LEU A 78 6.44 -6.43 14.24
N SER A 79 7.51 -6.17 13.48
CA SER A 79 8.67 -7.06 13.37
C SER A 79 9.28 -7.41 14.74
N HIS A 80 9.32 -6.43 15.66
CA HIS A 80 9.80 -6.63 17.03
C HIS A 80 8.79 -7.42 17.86
N ALA A 81 7.52 -7.02 17.84
CA ALA A 81 6.45 -7.66 18.60
C ALA A 81 6.30 -9.16 18.24
N VAL A 82 6.43 -9.52 16.96
CA VAL A 82 6.39 -10.91 16.49
C VAL A 82 7.58 -11.71 17.02
N ARG A 83 8.79 -11.12 17.03
CA ARG A 83 9.99 -11.77 17.56
C ARG A 83 9.87 -12.02 19.06
N GLU A 84 9.44 -11.02 19.85
CA GLU A 84 9.26 -11.16 21.29
C GLU A 84 8.17 -12.17 21.67
N SER A 85 7.03 -12.13 20.97
CA SER A 85 5.93 -13.07 21.15
C SER A 85 6.40 -14.52 20.88
N SER A 86 7.22 -14.71 19.85
CA SER A 86 7.78 -16.02 19.49
C SER A 86 8.82 -16.50 20.50
N ALA A 87 9.75 -15.62 20.92
CA ALA A 87 10.77 -15.93 21.91
C ALA A 87 10.17 -16.27 23.28
N SER A 88 9.09 -15.58 23.66
CA SER A 88 8.40 -15.77 24.94
C SER A 88 7.33 -16.87 24.89
N GLN A 89 7.07 -17.46 23.72
CA GLN A 89 5.94 -18.38 23.46
C GLN A 89 4.59 -17.83 23.92
N GLN A 90 4.41 -16.51 23.81
CA GLN A 90 3.19 -15.81 24.18
C GLN A 90 2.36 -15.49 22.95
N LYS A 91 1.07 -15.24 23.14
CA LYS A 91 0.19 -14.75 22.07
C LYS A 91 0.51 -13.28 21.78
N LEU A 92 0.40 -12.89 20.52
CA LEU A 92 0.48 -11.49 20.11
C LEU A 92 -0.61 -10.67 20.82
N PRO A 93 -0.27 -9.48 21.36
CA PRO A 93 -1.27 -8.57 21.92
C PRO A 93 -2.35 -8.23 20.90
N THR A 94 -3.59 -8.03 21.36
CA THR A 94 -4.75 -7.72 20.51
C THR A 94 -4.53 -6.50 19.62
N GLU A 95 -3.83 -5.48 20.12
CA GLU A 95 -3.46 -4.28 19.36
C GLU A 95 -2.55 -4.63 18.17
N GLN A 96 -1.55 -5.50 18.38
CA GLN A 96 -0.64 -5.92 17.32
C GLN A 96 -1.37 -6.78 16.27
N LEU A 97 -2.31 -7.62 16.70
CA LEU A 97 -3.19 -8.36 15.80
C LEU A 97 -4.12 -7.43 15.00
N ALA A 98 -4.52 -6.29 15.54
CA ALA A 98 -5.31 -5.30 14.81
C ALA A 98 -4.48 -4.62 13.72
N LYS A 99 -3.25 -4.19 14.03
CA LYS A 99 -2.30 -3.65 13.06
C LYS A 99 -1.97 -4.65 11.94
N MET A 100 -1.79 -5.93 12.27
CA MET A 100 -1.59 -6.98 11.26
C MET A 100 -2.79 -7.11 10.31
N ARG A 101 -4.03 -6.98 10.80
CA ARG A 101 -5.23 -7.01 9.95
C ARG A 101 -5.28 -5.81 9.01
N LEU A 102 -4.93 -4.62 9.50
CA LEU A 102 -4.86 -3.41 8.66
C LEU A 102 -3.79 -3.51 7.58
N LEU A 103 -2.59 -4.04 7.92
CA LEU A 103 -1.54 -4.30 6.93
C LEU A 103 -2.04 -5.25 5.84
N TRP A 104 -2.72 -6.33 6.22
CA TRP A 104 -3.25 -7.28 5.25
C TRP A 104 -4.28 -6.66 4.31
N SER A 105 -5.18 -5.82 4.85
CA SER A 105 -6.13 -5.04 4.04
C SER A 105 -5.42 -4.12 3.05
N VAL A 106 -4.41 -3.35 3.49
CA VAL A 106 -3.64 -2.45 2.60
C VAL A 106 -2.88 -3.24 1.53
N MET A 107 -2.18 -4.31 1.91
CA MET A 107 -1.44 -5.17 0.99
C MET A 107 -2.36 -5.70 -0.11
N ARG A 108 -3.50 -6.27 0.28
CA ARG A 108 -4.49 -6.83 -0.66
C ARG A 108 -5.01 -5.74 -1.61
N MET A 109 -5.40 -4.58 -1.07
CA MET A 109 -5.91 -3.48 -1.88
C MET A 109 -4.85 -2.95 -2.86
N TRP A 110 -3.58 -2.87 -2.44
CA TRP A 110 -2.48 -2.43 -3.30
C TRP A 110 -2.24 -3.40 -4.45
N MET A 111 -2.20 -4.70 -4.15
CA MET A 111 -2.03 -5.75 -5.16
C MET A 111 -3.20 -5.78 -6.15
N GLU A 112 -4.43 -5.71 -5.66
CA GLU A 112 -5.64 -5.70 -6.49
C GLU A 112 -5.69 -4.45 -7.40
N TRP A 113 -5.35 -3.28 -6.84
CA TRP A 113 -5.29 -2.04 -7.60
C TRP A 113 -4.20 -2.08 -8.68
N THR A 114 -2.98 -2.51 -8.32
CA THR A 114 -1.85 -2.59 -9.27
C THR A 114 -2.19 -3.54 -10.41
N TYR A 115 -2.77 -4.69 -10.10
CA TYR A 115 -3.24 -5.65 -11.10
C TYR A 115 -4.31 -5.06 -12.04
N ALA A 116 -5.33 -4.42 -11.48
CA ALA A 116 -6.39 -3.81 -12.28
C ALA A 116 -5.86 -2.67 -13.16
N TRP A 117 -4.92 -1.89 -12.65
CA TRP A 117 -4.29 -0.77 -13.33
C TRP A 117 -3.43 -1.23 -14.52
N GLN A 118 -2.55 -2.20 -14.32
CA GLN A 118 -1.69 -2.76 -15.37
C GLN A 118 -2.47 -3.37 -16.53
N ARG A 119 -3.67 -3.90 -16.26
CA ARG A 119 -4.53 -4.53 -17.26
C ARG A 119 -5.60 -3.60 -17.81
N TRP A 120 -5.62 -2.33 -17.41
CA TRP A 120 -6.65 -1.37 -17.79
C TRP A 120 -6.83 -1.29 -19.31
N GLU A 121 -5.72 -1.27 -20.06
CA GLU A 121 -5.70 -1.21 -21.52
C GLU A 121 -6.39 -2.41 -22.18
N GLU A 122 -6.27 -3.61 -21.62
CA GLU A 122 -6.90 -4.83 -22.17
C GLU A 122 -8.42 -4.74 -22.23
N PHE A 123 -9.03 -3.98 -21.32
CA PHE A 123 -10.48 -3.84 -21.20
C PHE A 123 -11.03 -2.57 -21.86
N HIS A 124 -10.18 -1.61 -22.19
CA HIS A 124 -10.57 -0.33 -22.78
C HIS A 124 -10.14 -0.18 -24.25
N HIS A 125 -9.27 -1.07 -24.74
CA HIS A 125 -9.02 -1.29 -26.16
C HIS A 125 -9.79 -2.52 -26.64
N GLY A 126 -11.11 -2.42 -26.64
CA GLY A 126 -11.96 -3.36 -27.36
C GLY A 126 -11.64 -3.32 -28.85
N LYS A 127 -10.86 -4.29 -29.34
CA LYS A 127 -10.67 -4.48 -30.77
C LYS A 127 -12.03 -4.90 -31.37
N PRO A 128 -12.60 -4.17 -32.35
CA PRO A 128 -13.70 -4.71 -33.13
C PRO A 128 -13.19 -5.99 -33.80
N LEU A 129 -14.00 -7.05 -33.78
CA LEU A 129 -13.79 -8.22 -34.62
C LEU A 129 -14.08 -7.82 -36.07
N ASP A 130 -13.14 -7.15 -36.72
CA ASP A 130 -13.13 -7.02 -38.17
C ASP A 130 -12.44 -8.26 -38.75
N GLY A 131 -13.22 -9.14 -39.38
CA GLY A 131 -12.70 -10.29 -40.11
C GLY A 131 -13.62 -11.50 -40.14
N ALA A 132 -14.87 -11.33 -40.56
CA ALA A 132 -15.64 -12.40 -41.18
C ALA A 132 -15.94 -11.97 -42.62
N GLU A 133 -14.99 -12.22 -43.52
CA GLU A 133 -15.27 -12.37 -44.96
C GLU A 133 -15.83 -13.77 -45.22
#